data_AF-A0A3A9SBJ1-F1
#
_entry.id   AF-A0A3A9SBJ1-F1
#
_cell.length_a   1.000
_cell.length_b   1.000
_cell.length_c   1.000
_cell.angle_alpha   90.00
_cell.angle_beta   90.00
_cell.angle_gamma   90.00
#
_symmetry.space_group_name_H-M   'P 1'
#
loop_
_entity.id
_entity.type
_entity.pdbx_description
1 polymer ?
#
loop_
_entity_poly.entity_id
_entity_poly.type
_entity_poly.pdbx_seq_one_letter_code
_entity_poly.pdbx_strand_id
1 'polypeptide(L)'
;MNNKIFFAITAAVLILSGCGAKPEPDPLAEEISSSEFSSDSEAGDYNTDDKLIQSIDSFYSSPISSRYTLKAIDSTEFFDFNADRQDDLVVIADTNNGKRIFPFIYTGKMYMLDPYGNEEDEFFCLGDYPAQEAWDNGMDYTMDDIRTELLGDNADGVYTDYKDAYAQIAKIYNDTCDDVTFELVYVDDDDIPELYVDIDQNQHCSLYTFENDHARLLLDSKGLGWRADDHFLYFDRSGVIHYPMWDGEDSMLNHFFLIPDAGPLAYTYYSKDVVGYNDNLISDLRNLFFGDPRDFKCITDPNMDKKELEKTIETYEKYEWKKLMGSITYNDLMSQLTK
;
A
#
# COMPACT_ATOMS: atom_id res chain seq x y z
N MET A 1 36.81 10.85 -24.08
CA MET A 1 37.31 9.55 -23.62
C MET A 1 36.12 8.84 -23.02
N ASN A 2 35.55 7.89 -23.76
CA ASN A 2 34.34 7.16 -23.39
C ASN A 2 34.74 5.96 -22.53
N ASN A 3 34.40 5.98 -21.25
CA ASN A 3 34.42 4.78 -20.44
C ASN A 3 33.04 4.13 -20.52
N LYS A 4 32.88 3.22 -21.48
CA LYS A 4 31.83 2.19 -21.41
C LYS A 4 32.27 1.18 -20.36
N ILE A 5 31.63 1.22 -19.19
CA ILE A 5 31.74 0.15 -18.21
C ILE A 5 30.67 -0.87 -18.58
N PHE A 6 31.11 -2.01 -19.12
CA PHE A 6 30.28 -3.20 -19.29
C PHE A 6 30.24 -3.92 -17.95
N PHE A 7 29.06 -3.99 -17.32
CA PHE A 7 28.77 -5.04 -16.37
C PHE A 7 28.03 -6.16 -17.09
N ALA A 8 28.64 -7.33 -17.15
CA ALA A 8 27.97 -8.56 -17.51
C ALA A 8 27.14 -8.99 -16.28
N ILE A 9 25.82 -9.03 -16.42
CA ILE A 9 24.92 -9.61 -15.41
C ILE A 9 24.41 -10.93 -15.95
N THR A 10 24.66 -11.99 -15.18
CA THR A 10 24.20 -13.34 -15.47
C THR A 10 22.83 -13.51 -14.81
N ALA A 11 21.76 -13.58 -15.61
CA ALA A 11 20.45 -14.01 -15.13
C ALA A 11 20.51 -15.51 -14.80
N ALA A 12 20.18 -15.89 -13.57
CA ALA A 12 19.97 -17.28 -13.20
C ALA A 12 18.50 -17.65 -13.43
N VAL A 13 18.28 -18.50 -14.42
CA VAL A 13 17.01 -19.13 -14.78
C VAL A 13 17.00 -20.53 -14.17
N LEU A 14 15.88 -20.95 -13.54
CA LEU A 14 15.61 -22.37 -13.31
C LEU A 14 14.63 -22.88 -14.39
N ILE A 15 15.16 -23.63 -15.37
CA ILE A 15 14.39 -24.46 -16.31
C ILE A 15 14.40 -25.90 -15.81
N LEU A 16 13.22 -26.53 -15.75
CA LEU A 16 13.10 -27.96 -15.99
C LEU A 16 12.34 -28.18 -17.29
N SER A 17 13.05 -28.66 -18.32
CA SER A 17 12.47 -29.21 -19.54
C SER A 17 12.76 -30.70 -19.59
N GLY A 18 11.71 -31.52 -19.77
CA GLY A 18 11.81 -32.90 -20.21
C GLY A 18 10.68 -33.21 -21.20
N CYS A 19 11.04 -33.33 -22.49
CA CYS A 19 10.21 -33.78 -23.63
C CYS A 19 9.45 -35.09 -23.35
N GLY A 20 8.31 -35.44 -23.97
CA GLY A 20 7.54 -34.85 -25.06
C GLY A 20 6.24 -35.66 -25.36
N ALA A 21 5.31 -35.01 -26.08
CA ALA A 21 4.15 -35.50 -26.86
C ALA A 21 3.15 -36.59 -26.33
N LYS A 22 1.94 -36.09 -25.95
CA LYS A 22 0.51 -36.53 -26.14
C LYS A 22 0.02 -37.97 -25.79
N PRO A 23 -1.27 -38.22 -25.45
CA PRO A 23 -2.42 -37.37 -25.02
C PRO A 23 -3.16 -37.86 -23.71
N GLU A 24 -4.26 -37.18 -23.31
CA GLU A 24 -5.30 -37.38 -22.24
C GLU A 24 -5.65 -38.83 -21.77
N PRO A 25 -6.43 -39.08 -20.67
CA PRO A 25 -6.98 -38.22 -19.57
C PRO A 25 -6.78 -38.80 -18.12
N ASP A 26 -7.23 -38.00 -17.12
CA ASP A 26 -7.64 -38.22 -15.70
C ASP A 26 -8.03 -39.66 -15.25
N PRO A 27 -8.19 -40.06 -13.96
CA PRO A 27 -7.87 -39.48 -12.62
C PRO A 27 -7.14 -40.47 -11.67
N LEU A 28 -6.66 -39.98 -10.52
CA LEU A 28 -6.65 -40.60 -9.17
C LEU A 28 -5.39 -40.27 -8.38
N ALA A 29 -5.66 -39.83 -7.15
CA ALA A 29 -4.78 -39.64 -6.02
C ALA A 29 -3.68 -40.71 -5.89
N GLU A 30 -2.49 -40.27 -5.49
CA GLU A 30 -1.86 -40.81 -4.28
C GLU A 30 -0.80 -39.82 -3.75
N GLU A 31 -0.78 -39.72 -2.42
CA GLU A 31 0.19 -39.01 -1.60
C GLU A 31 1.64 -39.37 -1.96
N ILE A 32 2.58 -38.46 -1.68
CA ILE A 32 3.71 -38.72 -0.76
C ILE A 32 4.62 -37.47 -0.69
N SER A 33 4.70 -36.98 0.56
CA SER A 33 5.87 -36.48 1.30
C SER A 33 6.71 -35.33 0.74
N SER A 34 6.59 -34.21 1.47
CA SER A 34 7.67 -33.31 1.83
C SER A 34 8.98 -34.04 2.16
N SER A 35 10.09 -33.66 1.53
CA SER A 35 11.38 -33.43 2.20
C SER A 35 12.42 -32.93 1.19
N GLU A 36 13.17 -31.92 1.63
CA GLU A 36 14.43 -31.43 1.05
C GLU A 36 14.36 -30.65 -0.26
N PHE A 37 14.32 -29.31 -0.17
CA PHE A 37 15.14 -28.44 -1.02
C PHE A 37 15.46 -27.15 -0.27
N SER A 38 16.75 -26.92 -0.02
CA SER A 38 17.27 -25.75 0.67
C SER A 38 17.18 -24.51 -0.21
N SER A 39 16.71 -23.42 0.38
CA SER A 39 16.83 -22.04 -0.10
C SER A 39 18.28 -21.58 -0.07
N ASP A 40 18.82 -21.18 -1.22
CA ASP A 40 19.95 -20.24 -1.32
C ASP A 40 20.02 -19.70 -2.76
N SER A 41 19.57 -18.46 -2.96
CA SER A 41 19.96 -17.62 -4.09
C SER A 41 19.80 -16.14 -3.72
N GLU A 42 20.92 -15.42 -3.73
CA GLU A 42 21.07 -14.01 -3.37
C GLU A 42 20.35 -13.07 -4.37
N ALA A 43 19.63 -12.06 -3.84
CA ALA A 43 19.06 -10.97 -4.60
C ALA A 43 20.17 -10.04 -5.14
N GLY A 44 19.96 -9.48 -6.33
CA GLY A 44 20.91 -8.54 -6.93
C GLY A 44 20.63 -7.11 -6.48
N ASP A 45 21.67 -6.46 -5.95
CA ASP A 45 21.67 -5.04 -5.56
C ASP A 45 21.60 -4.10 -6.78
N TYR A 46 20.63 -3.18 -6.79
CA TYR A 46 20.58 -2.08 -7.76
C TYR A 46 20.94 -0.76 -7.05
N ASN A 47 21.93 -0.05 -7.58
CA ASN A 47 22.46 1.17 -7.01
C ASN A 47 22.24 2.35 -7.96
N THR A 48 21.33 3.25 -7.61
CA THR A 48 21.19 4.58 -8.21
C THR A 48 20.94 5.57 -7.07
N ASP A 49 21.79 6.61 -6.98
CA ASP A 49 21.69 7.74 -6.03
C ASP A 49 21.71 7.41 -4.53
N ASP A 50 22.63 6.53 -4.10
CA ASP A 50 22.88 6.15 -2.69
C ASP A 50 21.68 5.49 -1.96
N LYS A 51 20.54 5.25 -2.63
CA LYS A 51 19.43 4.42 -2.16
C LYS A 51 19.57 3.01 -2.75
N LEU A 52 19.71 2.01 -1.88
CA LEU A 52 19.88 0.61 -2.26
C LEU A 52 18.51 -0.09 -2.28
N ILE A 53 18.01 -0.44 -3.47
CA ILE A 53 16.94 -1.44 -3.57
C ILE A 53 17.63 -2.81 -3.54
N GLN A 54 17.46 -3.53 -2.43
CA GLN A 54 18.04 -4.87 -2.26
C GLN A 54 17.36 -5.91 -3.15
N SER A 55 16.08 -5.72 -3.47
CA SER A 55 15.35 -6.61 -4.37
C SER A 55 14.11 -5.94 -4.97
N ILE A 56 13.91 -6.14 -6.27
CA ILE A 56 12.63 -5.96 -6.94
C ILE A 56 12.05 -7.37 -7.10
N ASP A 57 10.83 -7.59 -6.63
CA ASP A 57 10.19 -8.90 -6.73
C ASP A 57 10.15 -9.36 -8.20
N SER A 58 10.61 -10.58 -8.46
CA SER A 58 10.58 -11.14 -9.83
C SER A 58 9.15 -11.39 -10.36
N PHE A 59 8.15 -11.17 -9.52
CA PHE A 59 6.76 -11.53 -9.72
C PHE A 59 5.85 -10.37 -9.35
N TYR A 60 5.07 -9.92 -10.34
CA TYR A 60 3.99 -8.97 -10.11
C TYR A 60 2.68 -9.59 -10.58
N SER A 61 1.73 -9.70 -9.65
CA SER A 61 0.33 -9.80 -10.00
C SER A 61 -0.25 -8.40 -9.94
N SER A 62 -0.54 -7.82 -11.10
CA SER A 62 -1.68 -6.89 -11.14
C SER A 62 -2.90 -7.68 -10.64
N PRO A 63 -3.83 -7.07 -9.88
CA PRO A 63 -5.00 -7.76 -9.32
C PRO A 63 -5.84 -8.52 -10.38
N ILE A 64 -5.60 -8.30 -11.68
CA ILE A 64 -6.70 -8.39 -12.65
C ILE A 64 -6.58 -9.50 -13.69
N SER A 65 -5.41 -9.97 -14.17
CA SER A 65 -5.46 -11.15 -15.07
C SER A 65 -4.16 -11.73 -15.59
N SER A 66 -3.00 -11.09 -15.41
CA SER A 66 -1.76 -11.66 -15.94
C SER A 66 -0.64 -11.63 -14.92
N ARG A 67 -0.03 -12.80 -14.75
CA ARG A 67 1.18 -12.94 -13.96
C ARG A 67 2.32 -12.45 -14.82
N TYR A 68 2.87 -11.28 -14.47
CA TYR A 68 4.08 -10.80 -15.09
C TYR A 68 5.27 -11.46 -14.41
N THR A 69 6.05 -12.17 -15.21
CA THR A 69 7.37 -12.63 -14.78
C THR A 69 8.38 -11.68 -15.40
N LEU A 70 9.09 -10.94 -14.56
CA LEU A 70 10.19 -10.08 -14.99
C LEU A 70 11.30 -10.95 -15.59
N LYS A 71 11.78 -10.57 -16.77
CA LYS A 71 12.90 -11.22 -17.46
C LYS A 71 14.18 -10.38 -17.36
N ALA A 72 14.05 -9.06 -17.55
CA ALA A 72 15.14 -8.10 -17.50
C ALA A 72 14.59 -6.71 -17.18
N ILE A 73 15.38 -5.91 -16.47
CA ILE A 73 15.12 -4.49 -16.24
C ILE A 73 15.91 -3.71 -17.29
N ASP A 74 15.21 -2.87 -18.05
CA ASP A 74 15.81 -2.01 -19.07
C ASP A 74 16.35 -0.73 -18.45
N SER A 75 15.55 -0.12 -17.56
CA SER A 75 15.89 1.12 -16.87
C SER A 75 15.06 1.31 -15.61
N THR A 76 15.63 2.04 -14.66
CA THR A 76 14.95 2.52 -13.46
C THR A 76 15.22 4.00 -13.28
N GLU A 77 14.27 4.73 -12.72
CA GLU A 77 14.49 6.11 -12.29
C GLU A 77 13.68 6.43 -11.05
N PHE A 78 14.26 7.29 -10.21
CA PHE A 78 13.62 7.81 -9.01
C PHE A 78 13.15 9.24 -9.25
N PHE A 79 11.87 9.50 -8.99
CA PHE A 79 11.31 10.84 -8.96
C PHE A 79 9.92 10.81 -8.32
N ASP A 80 9.59 11.88 -7.60
CA ASP A 80 8.27 12.11 -7.01
C ASP A 80 7.21 12.30 -8.10
N PHE A 81 6.40 11.28 -8.38
CA PHE A 81 5.31 11.37 -9.36
C PHE A 81 3.93 11.54 -8.74
N ASN A 82 3.78 11.24 -7.45
CA ASN A 82 2.53 11.46 -6.72
C ASN A 82 2.50 12.81 -5.97
N ALA A 83 3.55 13.62 -6.09
CA ALA A 83 3.74 14.92 -5.48
C ALA A 83 3.75 14.90 -3.93
N ASP A 84 4.22 13.82 -3.33
CA ASP A 84 4.27 13.62 -1.88
C ASP A 84 5.61 14.01 -1.22
N ARG A 85 6.54 14.56 -2.04
CA ARG A 85 7.91 14.94 -1.69
C ARG A 85 8.83 13.77 -1.37
N GLN A 86 8.45 12.56 -1.72
CA GLN A 86 9.29 11.37 -1.67
C GLN A 86 9.61 10.91 -3.09
N ASP A 87 10.79 10.34 -3.29
CA ASP A 87 11.11 9.76 -4.59
C ASP A 87 10.38 8.43 -4.75
N ASP A 88 9.49 8.38 -5.71
CA ASP A 88 8.91 7.15 -6.21
C ASP A 88 9.87 6.45 -7.18
N LEU A 89 9.61 5.18 -7.48
CA LEU A 89 10.41 4.39 -8.42
C LEU A 89 9.60 4.07 -9.68
N VAL A 90 10.19 4.30 -10.85
CA VAL A 90 9.65 3.80 -12.12
C VAL A 90 10.60 2.76 -12.71
N VAL A 91 10.06 1.60 -13.09
CA VAL A 91 10.81 0.50 -13.71
C VAL A 91 10.27 0.23 -15.11
N ILE A 92 11.15 0.28 -16.12
CA ILE A 92 10.88 -0.28 -17.45
C ILE A 92 11.52 -1.66 -17.51
N ALA A 93 10.74 -2.67 -17.87
CA ALA A 93 11.22 -4.04 -17.88
C ALA A 93 10.60 -4.92 -18.97
N ASP A 94 11.38 -5.90 -19.41
CA ASP A 94 10.91 -7.01 -20.24
C ASP A 94 10.21 -8.06 -19.38
N THR A 95 9.01 -8.47 -19.80
CA THR A 95 8.23 -9.52 -19.13
C THR A 95 7.94 -10.70 -20.05
N ASN A 96 7.27 -11.73 -19.52
CA ASN A 96 6.63 -12.78 -20.32
C ASN A 96 5.56 -12.27 -21.30
N ASN A 97 5.05 -11.04 -21.12
CA ASN A 97 4.00 -10.44 -21.93
C ASN A 97 4.48 -9.21 -22.74
N GLY A 98 5.79 -9.02 -22.86
CA GLY A 98 6.40 -7.89 -23.57
C GLY A 98 7.00 -6.85 -22.62
N LYS A 99 7.41 -5.72 -23.18
CA LYS A 99 7.94 -4.58 -22.41
C LYS A 99 6.81 -3.93 -21.59
N ARG A 100 7.13 -3.50 -20.36
CA ARG A 100 6.20 -2.97 -19.36
C ARG A 100 6.82 -1.81 -18.56
N ILE A 101 5.95 -0.98 -17.98
CA ILE A 101 6.28 0.14 -17.09
C ILE A 101 5.56 -0.13 -15.77
N PHE A 102 6.32 -0.13 -14.69
CA PHE A 102 5.84 -0.35 -13.35
C PHE A 102 6.17 0.90 -12.51
N PRO A 103 5.20 1.77 -12.23
CA PRO A 103 5.34 2.83 -11.24
C PRO A 103 5.13 2.25 -9.83
N PHE A 104 6.04 2.60 -8.94
CA PHE A 104 6.08 2.18 -7.55
C PHE A 104 6.07 3.40 -6.65
N ILE A 105 5.03 3.57 -5.85
CA ILE A 105 4.96 4.65 -4.87
C ILE A 105 5.81 4.27 -3.66
N TYR A 106 6.58 5.22 -3.15
CA TYR A 106 7.25 5.03 -1.86
C TYR A 106 6.26 5.18 -0.71
N THR A 107 6.07 4.13 0.08
CA THR A 107 5.04 4.09 1.15
C THR A 107 5.63 4.38 2.54
N GLY A 108 6.92 4.72 2.58
CA GLY A 108 7.64 4.93 3.82
C GLY A 108 8.18 3.65 4.44
N LYS A 109 8.54 3.76 5.70
CA LYS A 109 8.92 2.63 6.55
C LYS A 109 7.67 2.18 7.30
N MET A 110 7.04 1.10 6.85
CA MET A 110 5.74 0.70 7.39
C MET A 110 5.90 0.08 8.79
N TYR A 111 5.70 0.87 9.85
CA TYR A 111 5.69 0.40 11.24
C TYR A 111 4.50 -0.52 11.58
N MET A 112 3.51 -0.62 10.69
CA MET A 112 2.21 -1.22 11.02
C MET A 112 2.27 -2.74 11.24
N LEU A 113 3.23 -3.45 10.65
CA LEU A 113 3.20 -4.92 10.60
C LEU A 113 4.47 -5.64 11.04
N ASP A 114 5.58 -4.93 11.26
CA ASP A 114 6.76 -5.57 11.86
C ASP A 114 6.87 -5.29 13.37
N PRO A 115 6.33 -6.16 14.24
CA PRO A 115 6.51 -6.03 15.69
C PRO A 115 7.99 -6.17 16.12
N TYR A 116 8.88 -6.57 15.21
CA TYR A 116 10.32 -6.67 15.44
C TYR A 116 11.10 -5.39 15.07
N GLY A 117 10.42 -4.40 14.49
CA GLY A 117 10.97 -3.06 14.27
C GLY A 117 12.05 -2.98 13.19
N ASN A 118 12.03 -3.84 12.17
CA ASN A 118 12.89 -3.65 11.02
C ASN A 118 12.31 -2.51 10.17
N GLU A 119 13.11 -1.46 10.04
CA GLU A 119 12.80 -0.31 9.21
C GLU A 119 13.30 -0.57 7.79
N GLU A 120 12.44 -1.13 6.95
CA GLU A 120 12.71 -1.24 5.52
C GLU A 120 11.86 -0.23 4.77
N ASP A 121 12.48 0.40 3.78
CA ASP A 121 11.81 1.28 2.83
C ASP A 121 10.89 0.42 1.97
N GLU A 122 9.59 0.70 1.99
CA GLU A 122 8.59 -0.05 1.23
C GLU A 122 8.12 0.74 -0.01
N PHE A 123 7.89 -0.02 -1.08
CA PHE A 123 7.38 0.48 -2.34
C PHE A 123 6.15 -0.32 -2.76
N PHE A 124 5.07 0.37 -3.12
CA PHE A 124 3.87 -0.25 -3.65
C PHE A 124 3.79 -0.08 -5.16
N CYS A 125 3.79 -1.21 -5.89
CA CYS A 125 3.58 -1.20 -7.34
C CYS A 125 2.10 -0.93 -7.64
N LEU A 126 1.81 0.21 -8.29
CA LEU A 126 0.46 0.56 -8.69
C LEU A 126 -0.09 -0.38 -9.76
N GLY A 127 0.78 -1.02 -10.54
CA GLY A 127 0.38 -1.92 -11.60
C GLY A 127 1.16 -1.66 -12.88
N ASP A 128 0.54 -2.02 -14.00
CA ASP A 128 1.09 -1.79 -15.32
C ASP A 128 0.56 -0.44 -15.81
N TYR A 129 1.42 0.59 -15.89
CA TYR A 129 1.02 1.89 -16.44
C TYR A 129 0.61 1.68 -17.90
N PRO A 130 -0.53 2.20 -18.36
CA PRO A 130 -1.18 1.76 -19.58
C PRO A 130 -0.35 2.17 -20.77
N ALA A 131 0.51 1.25 -21.15
CA ALA A 131 1.26 1.32 -22.38
C ALA A 131 1.02 0.07 -23.22
N GLN A 132 0.04 -0.77 -22.88
CA GLN A 132 -0.37 -1.86 -23.76
C GLN A 132 -0.80 -1.32 -25.13
N GLU A 133 -1.75 -0.37 -25.22
CA GLU A 133 -2.12 0.23 -26.51
C GLU A 133 -0.97 1.00 -27.16
N ALA A 134 -0.12 1.66 -26.38
CA ALA A 134 1.00 2.43 -26.90
C ALA A 134 2.14 1.56 -27.46
N TRP A 135 2.51 0.48 -26.76
CA TRP A 135 3.46 -0.54 -27.22
C TRP A 135 2.88 -1.37 -28.36
N ASP A 136 1.58 -1.69 -28.33
CA ASP A 136 0.90 -2.36 -29.44
C ASP A 136 0.91 -1.50 -30.71
N ASN A 137 1.00 -0.17 -30.55
CA ASN A 137 1.21 0.79 -31.63
C ASN A 137 2.70 1.09 -31.93
N GLY A 138 3.64 0.40 -31.27
CA GLY A 138 5.08 0.48 -31.52
C GLY A 138 5.77 1.70 -30.92
N MET A 139 5.18 2.35 -29.91
CA MET A 139 5.87 3.39 -29.14
C MET A 139 6.93 2.76 -28.22
N ASP A 140 8.17 3.23 -28.30
CA ASP A 140 9.25 2.88 -27.37
C ASP A 140 9.35 4.03 -26.38
N TYR A 141 8.80 3.85 -25.17
CA TYR A 141 8.85 4.87 -24.14
C TYR A 141 10.28 5.03 -23.62
N THR A 142 10.80 6.25 -23.71
CA THR A 142 11.97 6.65 -22.94
C THR A 142 11.52 7.09 -21.54
N MET A 143 12.46 7.17 -20.60
CA MET A 143 12.12 7.66 -19.26
C MET A 143 11.69 9.14 -19.26
N ASP A 144 12.17 9.94 -20.22
CA ASP A 144 11.70 11.32 -20.42
C ASP A 144 10.22 11.36 -20.84
N ASP A 145 9.78 10.42 -21.68
CA ASP A 145 8.37 10.31 -22.09
C ASP A 145 7.50 9.93 -20.89
N ILE A 146 7.98 9.02 -20.03
CA ILE A 146 7.26 8.58 -18.82
C ILE A 146 7.17 9.71 -17.80
N ARG A 147 8.27 10.43 -17.56
CA ARG A 147 8.27 11.64 -16.72
C ARG A 147 7.24 12.65 -17.21
N THR A 148 7.23 12.92 -18.52
CA THR A 148 6.28 13.86 -19.13
C THR A 148 4.83 13.41 -18.94
N GLU A 149 4.56 12.11 -19.06
CA GLU A 149 3.22 11.56 -18.93
C GLU A 149 2.72 11.53 -17.47
N LEU A 150 3.61 11.22 -16.51
CA LEU A 150 3.26 11.16 -15.08
C LEU A 150 3.22 12.54 -14.41
N LEU A 151 4.13 13.45 -14.78
CA LEU A 151 4.29 14.76 -14.14
C LEU A 151 3.63 15.90 -14.94
N GLY A 152 3.34 15.68 -16.23
CA GLY A 152 2.92 16.74 -17.13
C GLY A 152 3.93 17.90 -17.15
N ASP A 153 3.42 19.12 -16.98
CA ASP A 153 4.23 20.34 -16.90
C ASP A 153 4.76 20.64 -15.48
N ASN A 154 4.44 19.80 -14.47
CA ASN A 154 4.77 20.04 -13.07
C ASN A 154 5.87 19.11 -12.54
N ALA A 155 7.09 19.30 -13.03
CA ALA A 155 8.22 18.45 -12.69
C ALA A 155 8.64 18.49 -11.20
N ASP A 156 8.26 19.54 -10.46
CA ASP A 156 8.62 19.72 -9.05
C ASP A 156 7.52 19.25 -8.08
N GLY A 157 6.36 18.80 -8.59
CA GLY A 157 5.23 18.36 -7.75
C GLY A 157 4.66 19.46 -6.85
N VAL A 158 4.83 20.74 -7.20
CA VAL A 158 4.37 21.88 -6.40
C VAL A 158 3.03 22.39 -6.93
N TYR A 159 2.05 22.56 -6.05
CA TYR A 159 0.71 23.01 -6.41
C TYR A 159 0.26 24.17 -5.54
N THR A 160 -0.49 25.09 -6.13
CA THR A 160 -1.10 26.20 -5.36
C THR A 160 -2.39 25.79 -4.66
N ASP A 161 -2.97 24.66 -5.03
CA ASP A 161 -4.27 24.17 -4.56
C ASP A 161 -4.24 22.64 -4.53
N TYR A 162 -4.84 22.05 -3.48
CA TYR A 162 -4.97 20.60 -3.31
C TYR A 162 -5.68 19.94 -4.49
N LYS A 163 -6.58 20.67 -5.16
CA LYS A 163 -7.36 20.15 -6.30
C LYS A 163 -6.48 19.69 -7.45
N ASP A 164 -5.43 20.45 -7.76
CA ASP A 164 -4.53 20.12 -8.87
C ASP A 164 -3.63 18.93 -8.49
N ALA A 165 -3.14 18.88 -7.24
CA ALA A 165 -2.38 17.74 -6.72
C ALA A 165 -3.20 16.45 -6.75
N TYR A 166 -4.44 16.49 -6.26
CA TYR A 166 -5.34 15.35 -6.23
C TYR A 166 -5.80 14.92 -7.62
N ALA A 167 -5.90 15.84 -8.57
CA ALA A 167 -6.18 15.49 -9.96
C ALA A 167 -5.06 14.67 -10.59
N GLN A 168 -3.79 15.03 -10.33
CA GLN A 168 -2.64 14.23 -10.78
C GLN A 168 -2.62 12.85 -10.14
N ILE A 169 -2.72 12.77 -8.82
CA ILE A 169 -2.74 11.49 -8.10
C ILE A 169 -3.87 10.60 -8.64
N ALA A 170 -5.09 11.12 -8.74
CA ALA A 170 -6.22 10.36 -9.23
C ALA A 170 -6.07 9.88 -10.67
N LYS A 171 -5.44 10.69 -11.55
CA LYS A 171 -5.12 10.28 -12.93
C LYS A 171 -4.18 9.07 -12.91
N ILE A 172 -3.10 9.14 -12.13
CA ILE A 172 -2.10 8.08 -12.06
C ILE A 172 -2.76 6.76 -11.64
N TYR A 173 -3.51 6.74 -10.53
CA TYR A 173 -4.21 5.53 -10.08
C TYR A 173 -5.24 5.04 -11.11
N ASN A 174 -6.04 5.94 -11.70
CA ASN A 174 -7.03 5.57 -12.71
C ASN A 174 -6.39 4.96 -13.96
N ASP A 175 -5.18 5.40 -14.32
CA ASP A 175 -4.47 4.90 -15.49
C ASP A 175 -3.79 3.56 -15.17
N THR A 176 -3.22 3.38 -13.97
CA THR A 176 -2.43 2.18 -13.59
C THR A 176 -3.23 1.02 -13.01
N CYS A 177 -4.35 1.31 -12.37
CA CYS A 177 -5.12 0.34 -11.60
C CYS A 177 -6.53 0.25 -12.18
N ASP A 178 -7.12 -0.94 -12.26
CA ASP A 178 -8.55 -1.04 -12.53
C ASP A 178 -9.35 -1.05 -11.23
N ASP A 179 -10.67 -0.90 -11.36
CA ASP A 179 -11.64 -0.86 -10.25
C ASP A 179 -11.28 0.14 -9.13
N VAL A 180 -10.70 1.28 -9.53
CA VAL A 180 -10.41 2.39 -8.63
C VAL A 180 -11.64 3.26 -8.41
N THR A 181 -11.93 3.54 -7.16
CA THR A 181 -12.87 4.58 -6.73
C THR A 181 -12.18 5.56 -5.80
N PHE A 182 -12.80 6.72 -5.65
CA PHE A 182 -12.24 7.82 -4.88
C PHE A 182 -13.25 8.33 -3.86
N GLU A 183 -12.79 9.10 -2.88
CA GLU A 183 -13.63 9.93 -2.02
C GLU A 183 -12.83 11.14 -1.51
N LEU A 184 -13.51 12.27 -1.31
CA LEU A 184 -12.96 13.43 -0.58
C LEU A 184 -13.57 13.43 0.82
N VAL A 185 -12.73 13.30 1.84
CA VAL A 185 -13.14 13.16 3.25
C VAL A 185 -12.51 14.27 4.08
N TYR A 186 -13.12 14.65 5.21
CA TYR A 186 -12.53 15.64 6.12
C TYR A 186 -12.10 14.91 7.40
N VAL A 187 -10.90 14.34 7.39
CA VAL A 187 -10.37 13.56 8.51
C VAL A 187 -9.82 14.49 9.59
N ASP A 188 -9.10 15.54 9.22
CA ASP A 188 -8.55 16.54 10.15
C ASP A 188 -9.38 17.82 10.26
N ASP A 189 -8.95 18.75 11.13
CA ASP A 189 -9.74 19.93 11.49
C ASP A 189 -9.72 21.07 10.47
N ASP A 190 -8.93 20.94 9.41
CA ASP A 190 -8.76 21.98 8.41
C ASP A 190 -9.90 21.99 7.38
N ASP A 191 -9.80 22.89 6.39
CA ASP A 191 -10.83 23.07 5.36
C ASP A 191 -10.48 22.41 4.02
N ILE A 192 -9.40 21.64 3.98
CA ILE A 192 -8.93 20.87 2.84
C ILE A 192 -9.33 19.41 3.09
N PRO A 193 -10.17 18.80 2.23
CA PRO A 193 -10.46 17.38 2.39
C PRO A 193 -9.23 16.55 2.04
N GLU A 194 -9.03 15.40 2.67
CA GLU A 194 -8.11 14.37 2.20
C GLU A 194 -8.70 13.59 1.01
N LEU A 195 -7.81 13.16 0.11
CA LEU A 195 -8.13 12.25 -0.98
C LEU A 195 -7.96 10.80 -0.52
N TYR A 196 -9.06 10.06 -0.46
CA TYR A 196 -9.05 8.61 -0.31
C TYR A 196 -9.11 7.94 -1.69
N VAL A 197 -8.17 7.02 -1.93
CA VAL A 197 -8.09 6.18 -3.12
C VAL A 197 -8.37 4.74 -2.69
N ASP A 198 -9.37 4.12 -3.32
CA ASP A 198 -9.81 2.76 -3.05
C ASP A 198 -9.59 1.91 -4.31
N ILE A 199 -8.84 0.83 -4.20
CA ILE A 199 -8.46 -0.04 -5.31
C ILE A 199 -9.00 -1.44 -5.03
N ASP A 200 -9.70 -2.01 -6.02
CA ASP A 200 -10.26 -3.36 -5.96
C ASP A 200 -11.10 -3.59 -4.68
N GLN A 201 -12.01 -2.64 -4.41
CA GLN A 201 -13.01 -2.72 -3.34
C GLN A 201 -12.42 -2.90 -1.93
N ASN A 202 -11.46 -2.06 -1.55
CA ASN A 202 -10.68 -2.05 -0.31
C ASN A 202 -9.66 -3.17 -0.15
N GLN A 203 -9.27 -3.84 -1.24
CA GLN A 203 -8.07 -4.69 -1.21
C GLN A 203 -6.78 -3.88 -1.16
N HIS A 204 -6.83 -2.62 -1.58
CA HIS A 204 -5.78 -1.67 -1.32
C HIS A 204 -6.37 -0.26 -1.21
N CYS A 205 -5.81 0.56 -0.33
CA CYS A 205 -6.20 1.95 -0.24
C CYS A 205 -5.04 2.86 0.10
N SER A 206 -5.19 4.11 -0.31
CA SER A 206 -4.25 5.18 0.00
C SER A 206 -5.01 6.43 0.45
N LEU A 207 -4.48 7.16 1.42
CA LEU A 207 -5.06 8.42 1.91
C LEU A 207 -4.01 9.52 1.80
N TYR A 208 -4.35 10.62 1.14
CA TYR A 208 -3.47 11.76 0.93
C TYR A 208 -4.05 13.01 1.58
N THR A 209 -3.22 13.75 2.31
CA THR A 209 -3.50 15.13 2.71
C THR A 209 -2.75 16.10 1.80
N PHE A 210 -2.99 17.41 1.94
CA PHE A 210 -2.29 18.45 1.20
C PHE A 210 -1.77 19.53 2.15
N GLU A 211 -0.47 19.74 2.16
CA GLU A 211 0.19 20.71 3.03
C GLU A 211 1.42 21.31 2.35
N ASN A 212 1.69 22.59 2.62
CA ASN A 212 2.89 23.27 2.12
C ASN A 212 3.09 23.14 0.60
N ASP A 213 2.02 23.30 -0.18
CA ASP A 213 2.01 23.22 -1.64
C ASP A 213 2.28 21.81 -2.22
N HIS A 214 2.19 20.75 -1.41
CA HIS A 214 2.41 19.36 -1.83
C HIS A 214 1.33 18.43 -1.28
N ALA A 215 1.11 17.30 -1.95
CA ALA A 215 0.41 16.19 -1.33
C ALA A 215 1.29 15.57 -0.23
N ARG A 216 0.69 14.77 0.64
CA ARG A 216 1.42 13.91 1.57
C ARG A 216 0.64 12.62 1.75
N LEU A 217 1.29 11.50 1.49
CA LEU A 217 0.76 10.18 1.76
C LEU A 217 0.66 9.96 3.28
N LEU A 218 -0.57 9.83 3.79
CA LEU A 218 -0.85 9.53 5.20
C LEU A 218 -0.94 8.03 5.44
N LEU A 219 -1.64 7.32 4.56
CA LEU A 219 -1.88 5.89 4.65
C LEU A 219 -1.62 5.28 3.28
N ASP A 220 -0.88 4.19 3.27
CA ASP A 220 -0.89 3.23 2.17
C ASP A 220 -1.02 1.85 2.77
N SER A 221 -2.08 1.13 2.41
CA SER A 221 -2.37 -0.16 3.00
C SER A 221 -2.93 -1.10 1.95
N LYS A 222 -2.28 -2.26 1.82
CA LYS A 222 -2.97 -3.47 1.36
C LYS A 222 -4.08 -3.74 2.38
N GLY A 223 -5.32 -3.86 1.91
CA GLY A 223 -6.46 -4.23 2.73
C GLY A 223 -6.07 -5.43 3.58
N LEU A 224 -5.99 -5.23 4.88
CA LEU A 224 -5.56 -6.25 5.85
C LEU A 224 -6.65 -7.31 6.10
N GLY A 225 -7.71 -7.28 5.28
CA GLY A 225 -8.92 -8.05 5.44
C GLY A 225 -8.73 -9.52 5.13
N TRP A 226 -8.51 -10.33 6.17
CA TRP A 226 -8.92 -11.74 6.14
C TRP A 226 -10.46 -11.86 6.03
N ARG A 227 -11.19 -10.75 6.26
CA ARG A 227 -12.64 -10.64 6.14
C ARG A 227 -13.05 -9.38 5.37
N ALA A 228 -14.16 -9.48 4.63
CA ALA A 228 -14.70 -8.44 3.77
C ALA A 228 -15.22 -7.17 4.50
N ASP A 229 -15.08 -7.10 5.83
CA ASP A 229 -15.65 -6.05 6.67
C ASP A 229 -14.57 -5.16 7.32
N ASP A 230 -13.28 -5.45 7.10
CA ASP A 230 -12.16 -4.75 7.73
C ASP A 230 -11.87 -3.44 6.95
N HIS A 231 -12.47 -2.33 7.40
CA HIS A 231 -12.25 -1.01 6.82
C HIS A 231 -11.56 -0.09 7.82
N PHE A 232 -10.75 0.83 7.30
CA PHE A 232 -10.41 2.03 8.06
C PHE A 232 -11.66 2.86 8.26
N LEU A 233 -11.76 3.43 9.46
CA LEU A 233 -12.85 4.27 9.90
C LEU A 233 -12.30 5.64 10.25
N TYR A 234 -13.11 6.67 10.07
CA TYR A 234 -12.77 8.04 10.47
C TYR A 234 -13.98 8.72 11.10
N PHE A 235 -13.71 9.78 11.85
CA PHE A 235 -14.73 10.71 12.31
C PHE A 235 -14.38 12.10 11.80
N ASP A 236 -15.37 12.78 11.20
CA ASP A 236 -15.16 14.08 10.58
C ASP A 236 -14.42 15.03 11.53
N ARG A 237 -13.32 15.59 11.04
CA ARG A 237 -12.55 16.63 11.70
C ARG A 237 -11.99 16.27 13.07
N SER A 238 -11.68 14.99 13.29
CA SER A 238 -11.09 14.53 14.54
C SER A 238 -9.57 14.43 14.51
N GLY A 239 -8.98 14.28 13.33
CA GLY A 239 -7.59 13.87 13.15
C GLY A 239 -7.32 12.42 13.57
N VAL A 240 -8.37 11.61 13.76
CA VAL A 240 -8.28 10.22 14.23
C VAL A 240 -8.82 9.25 13.18
N ILE A 241 -8.01 8.24 12.87
CA ILE A 241 -8.41 7.08 12.07
C ILE A 241 -8.44 5.85 12.97
N HIS A 242 -9.48 5.04 12.83
CA HIS A 242 -9.68 3.81 13.59
C HIS A 242 -9.66 2.60 12.65
N TYR A 243 -8.88 1.59 12.97
CA TYR A 243 -8.87 0.33 12.26
C TYR A 243 -9.20 -0.80 13.25
N PRO A 244 -10.45 -1.29 13.28
CA PRO A 244 -10.80 -2.49 14.03
C PRO A 244 -10.31 -3.73 13.28
N MET A 245 -9.55 -4.57 13.96
CA MET A 245 -9.01 -5.81 13.42
C MET A 245 -9.43 -7.00 14.29
N TRP A 246 -9.93 -8.05 13.67
CA TRP A 246 -10.18 -9.32 14.37
C TRP A 246 -8.87 -10.11 14.48
N ASP A 247 -8.43 -10.45 15.70
CA ASP A 247 -7.14 -11.15 15.89
C ASP A 247 -7.23 -12.68 15.78
N GLY A 248 -8.42 -13.20 15.49
CA GLY A 248 -8.66 -14.64 15.29
C GLY A 248 -8.97 -15.41 16.58
N GLU A 249 -8.75 -14.85 17.76
CA GLU A 249 -8.88 -15.52 19.07
C GLU A 249 -9.99 -14.92 19.93
N ASP A 250 -11.18 -14.72 19.35
CA ASP A 250 -12.33 -14.12 20.04
C ASP A 250 -12.01 -12.74 20.63
N SER A 251 -11.18 -11.96 19.94
CA SER A 251 -10.87 -10.60 20.36
C SER A 251 -10.74 -9.63 19.18
N MET A 252 -11.05 -8.38 19.48
CA MET A 252 -11.02 -7.25 18.56
C MET A 252 -9.90 -6.32 19.01
N LEU A 253 -8.93 -6.10 18.14
CA LEU A 253 -7.90 -5.10 18.30
C LEU A 253 -8.38 -3.82 17.63
N ASN A 254 -8.56 -2.75 18.41
CA ASN A 254 -8.88 -1.43 17.89
C ASN A 254 -7.60 -0.63 17.80
N HIS A 255 -7.14 -0.36 16.58
CA HIS A 255 -5.98 0.49 16.33
C HIS A 255 -6.45 1.92 16.08
N PHE A 256 -5.90 2.89 16.78
CA PHE A 256 -6.16 4.31 16.54
C PHE A 256 -4.89 5.01 16.08
N PHE A 257 -5.02 5.73 14.98
CA PHE A 257 -3.97 6.49 14.34
C PHE A 257 -4.28 7.97 14.44
N LEU A 258 -3.25 8.77 14.64
CA LEU A 258 -3.34 10.22 14.56
C LEU A 258 -2.64 10.69 13.29
N ILE A 259 -3.17 11.76 12.69
CA ILE A 259 -2.47 12.51 11.64
C ILE A 259 -1.40 13.38 12.32
N PRO A 260 -0.10 13.13 12.10
CA PRO A 260 0.94 13.97 12.66
C PRO A 260 1.16 15.23 11.80
N ASP A 261 1.82 16.23 12.39
CA ASP A 261 2.25 17.46 11.70
C ASP A 261 3.19 17.20 10.50
N ALA A 262 3.84 16.03 10.45
CA ALA A 262 4.69 15.60 9.34
C ALA A 262 4.83 14.06 9.31
N GLY A 263 5.02 13.49 8.11
CA GLY A 263 5.23 12.05 7.90
C GLY A 263 3.93 11.23 7.73
N PRO A 264 4.00 9.90 7.66
CA PRO A 264 2.82 9.04 7.54
C PRO A 264 2.00 9.01 8.84
N LEU A 265 0.81 8.39 8.81
CA LEU A 265 -0.02 8.19 10.01
C LEU A 265 0.78 7.58 11.16
N ALA A 266 0.64 8.20 12.34
CA ALA A 266 1.27 7.71 13.54
C ALA A 266 0.36 6.68 14.21
N TYR A 267 0.79 5.43 14.25
CA TYR A 267 0.14 4.42 15.08
C TYR A 267 0.29 4.82 16.55
N THR A 268 -0.81 5.28 17.16
CA THR A 268 -0.75 6.03 18.41
C THR A 268 -1.30 5.21 19.56
N TYR A 269 -2.46 4.58 19.38
CA TYR A 269 -3.11 3.82 20.45
C TYR A 269 -3.62 2.47 19.97
N TYR A 270 -3.68 1.48 20.86
CA TYR A 270 -4.59 0.35 20.66
C TYR A 270 -5.38 0.00 21.91
N SER A 271 -6.56 -0.58 21.71
CA SER A 271 -7.26 -1.38 22.70
C SER A 271 -7.44 -2.81 22.22
N LYS A 272 -7.27 -3.79 23.11
CA LYS A 272 -7.63 -5.20 22.84
C LYS A 272 -8.89 -5.55 23.62
N ASP A 273 -10.00 -5.76 22.94
CA ASP A 273 -11.26 -6.20 23.51
C ASP A 273 -11.45 -7.70 23.31
N VAL A 274 -11.50 -8.49 24.37
CA VAL A 274 -11.92 -9.91 24.25
C VAL A 274 -13.43 -9.98 24.00
N VAL A 275 -13.81 -10.27 22.75
CA VAL A 275 -15.17 -10.43 22.24
C VAL A 275 -15.49 -11.92 22.07
N GLY A 276 -15.91 -12.58 23.15
CA GLY A 276 -16.38 -13.96 23.03
C GLY A 276 -16.37 -14.76 24.31
N TYR A 277 -17.26 -14.44 25.25
CA TYR A 277 -17.83 -15.45 26.15
C TYR A 277 -19.23 -15.01 26.57
N ASN A 278 -20.19 -15.92 26.42
CA ASN A 278 -21.59 -15.78 26.83
C ASN A 278 -21.67 -15.13 28.23
N ASP A 279 -22.23 -13.92 28.32
CA ASP A 279 -22.22 -13.02 29.48
C ASP A 279 -22.70 -13.65 30.81
N ASN A 280 -23.38 -14.80 30.75
CA ASN A 280 -24.00 -15.43 31.90
C ASN A 280 -23.12 -16.44 32.66
N LEU A 281 -21.93 -16.79 32.17
CA LEU A 281 -21.11 -17.85 32.80
C LEU A 281 -19.72 -17.40 33.28
N ILE A 282 -19.20 -16.27 32.79
CA ILE A 282 -17.78 -15.90 32.92
C ILE A 282 -17.63 -14.40 33.24
N SER A 283 -18.25 -13.91 34.32
CA SER A 283 -17.70 -12.72 35.00
C SER A 283 -16.68 -13.15 36.06
N ASP A 284 -17.02 -14.22 36.80
CA ASP A 284 -16.27 -14.66 37.97
C ASP A 284 -15.02 -15.47 37.60
N LEU A 285 -15.07 -16.24 36.49
CA LEU A 285 -13.90 -16.96 35.97
C LEU A 285 -12.96 -16.04 35.16
N ARG A 286 -13.48 -14.95 34.57
CA ARG A 286 -12.73 -14.01 33.72
C ARG A 286 -11.69 -13.25 34.51
N ASN A 287 -12.09 -12.72 35.66
CA ASN A 287 -11.21 -12.04 36.62
C ASN A 287 -10.19 -12.99 37.28
N LEU A 288 -10.49 -14.31 37.34
CA LEU A 288 -9.65 -15.28 38.04
C LEU A 288 -8.49 -15.82 37.20
N PHE A 289 -8.63 -15.89 35.87
CA PHE A 289 -7.67 -16.57 34.99
C PHE A 289 -6.99 -15.68 33.95
N PHE A 290 -7.61 -14.56 33.53
CA PHE A 290 -7.15 -13.81 32.35
C PHE A 290 -6.72 -12.36 32.61
N GLY A 291 -6.86 -11.85 33.84
CA GLY A 291 -6.50 -10.46 34.14
C GLY A 291 -7.50 -9.45 33.56
N ASP A 292 -7.03 -8.22 33.31
CA ASP A 292 -7.86 -7.13 32.77
C ASP A 292 -8.33 -7.49 31.33
N PRO A 293 -9.65 -7.50 31.05
CA PRO A 293 -10.18 -7.85 29.74
C PRO A 293 -9.84 -6.85 28.63
N ARG A 294 -9.25 -5.70 29.00
CA ARG A 294 -8.80 -4.66 28.09
C ARG A 294 -7.33 -4.32 28.36
N ASP A 295 -6.52 -4.45 27.32
CA ASP A 295 -5.17 -3.88 27.31
C ASP A 295 -5.17 -2.59 26.51
N PHE A 296 -4.45 -1.58 27.00
CA PHE A 296 -4.34 -0.28 26.38
C PHE A 296 -2.87 0.11 26.28
N LYS A 297 -2.45 0.59 25.11
CA LYS A 297 -1.10 1.12 24.92
C LYS A 297 -1.11 2.43 24.17
N CYS A 298 -0.31 3.39 24.63
CA CYS A 298 0.10 4.56 23.86
C CYS A 298 1.51 4.33 23.32
N ILE A 299 1.71 4.50 22.03
CA ILE A 299 2.99 4.26 21.36
C ILE A 299 3.81 5.55 21.28
N THR A 300 3.15 6.68 21.03
CA THR A 300 3.80 7.99 20.91
C THR A 300 4.16 8.60 22.26
N ASP A 301 3.44 8.26 23.32
CA ASP A 301 3.76 8.62 24.70
C ASP A 301 3.73 7.38 25.62
N PRO A 302 4.85 6.64 25.71
CA PRO A 302 4.97 5.49 26.60
C PRO A 302 4.81 5.81 28.10
N ASN A 303 4.82 7.09 28.48
CA ASN A 303 4.67 7.53 29.87
C ASN A 303 3.24 7.98 30.20
N MET A 304 2.33 8.01 29.23
CA MET A 304 0.92 8.34 29.45
C MET A 304 0.33 7.38 30.48
N ASP A 305 -0.35 7.93 31.49
CA ASP A 305 -0.93 7.07 32.51
C ASP A 305 -2.14 6.29 31.97
N LYS A 306 -2.35 5.08 32.49
CA LYS A 306 -3.42 4.19 32.02
C LYS A 306 -4.81 4.85 32.05
N LYS A 307 -5.09 5.70 33.04
CA LYS A 307 -6.40 6.33 33.20
C LYS A 307 -6.62 7.44 32.18
N GLU A 308 -5.57 8.19 31.84
CA GLU A 308 -5.58 9.16 30.74
C GLU A 308 -5.83 8.47 29.40
N LEU A 309 -5.16 7.34 29.18
CA LEU A 309 -5.30 6.54 27.98
C LEU A 309 -6.71 5.95 27.83
N GLU A 310 -7.24 5.33 28.89
CA GLU A 310 -8.63 4.82 28.95
C GLU A 310 -9.63 5.91 28.60
N LYS A 311 -9.50 7.09 29.23
CA LYS A 311 -10.40 8.22 28.98
C LYS A 311 -10.34 8.71 27.53
N THR A 312 -9.16 8.66 26.92
CA THR A 312 -8.95 9.04 25.51
C THR A 312 -9.65 8.05 24.59
N ILE A 313 -9.45 6.76 24.78
CA ILE A 313 -10.10 5.71 23.98
C ILE A 313 -11.62 5.69 24.22
N GLU A 314 -12.10 5.87 25.44
CA GLU A 314 -13.54 6.06 25.73
C GLU A 314 -14.15 7.30 25.05
N THR A 315 -13.33 8.28 24.65
CA THR A 315 -13.79 9.42 23.87
C THR A 315 -13.93 9.03 22.41
N TYR A 316 -12.94 8.32 21.86
CA TYR A 316 -12.97 7.79 20.49
C TYR A 316 -14.10 6.77 20.28
N GLU A 317 -14.35 5.89 21.24
CA GLU A 317 -15.45 4.91 21.19
C GLU A 317 -16.85 5.55 21.10
N LYS A 318 -16.99 6.85 21.44
CA LYS A 318 -18.26 7.60 21.35
C LYS A 318 -18.48 8.25 19.99
N TYR A 319 -17.49 8.24 19.10
CA TYR A 319 -17.63 8.81 17.77
C TYR A 319 -18.55 7.97 16.90
N GLU A 320 -19.30 8.66 16.03
CA GLU A 320 -20.11 8.01 15.00
C GLU A 320 -19.21 7.76 13.79
N TRP A 321 -18.45 6.67 13.86
CA TRP A 321 -17.46 6.29 12.86
C TRP A 321 -18.08 6.08 11.47
N LYS A 322 -17.43 6.67 10.46
CA LYS A 322 -17.72 6.45 9.04
C LYS A 322 -16.63 5.57 8.44
N LYS A 323 -17.01 4.74 7.47
CA LYS A 323 -16.04 3.96 6.69
C LYS A 323 -15.29 4.89 5.74
N LEU A 324 -13.97 4.75 5.67
CA LEU A 324 -13.19 5.24 4.53
C LEU A 324 -13.42 4.24 3.39
N MET A 325 -14.16 4.66 2.37
CA MET A 325 -14.42 3.83 1.19
C MET A 325 -14.62 4.69 -0.06
N GLY A 326 -14.04 4.28 -1.18
CA GLY A 326 -14.20 5.03 -2.42
C GLY A 326 -15.63 4.88 -2.95
N SER A 327 -16.31 6.00 -3.18
CA SER A 327 -17.73 6.02 -3.54
C SER A 327 -18.02 6.68 -4.90
N ILE A 328 -17.03 7.34 -5.49
CA ILE A 328 -17.16 8.07 -6.76
C ILE A 328 -16.13 7.61 -7.79
N THR A 329 -16.46 7.77 -9.08
CA THR A 329 -15.56 7.47 -10.19
C THR A 329 -14.54 8.59 -10.40
N TYR A 330 -13.47 8.33 -11.17
CA TYR A 330 -12.51 9.35 -11.58
C TYR A 330 -13.18 10.60 -12.18
N ASN A 331 -14.13 10.41 -13.12
CA ASN A 331 -14.82 11.52 -13.77
C ASN A 331 -15.69 12.35 -12.79
N ASP A 332 -16.30 11.69 -11.82
CA ASP A 332 -17.08 12.35 -10.77
C ASP A 332 -16.16 13.15 -9.83
N LEU A 333 -14.99 12.59 -9.48
CA LEU A 333 -13.97 13.30 -8.70
C LEU A 333 -13.49 14.55 -9.45
N MET A 334 -13.13 14.43 -10.74
CA MET A 334 -12.70 15.58 -11.55
C MET A 334 -13.79 16.67 -11.62
N SER A 335 -15.06 16.27 -11.63
CA SER A 335 -16.20 17.19 -11.58
C SER A 335 -16.37 17.88 -10.22
N GLN A 336 -15.85 17.30 -9.13
CA GLN A 336 -15.82 17.93 -7.81
C GLN A 336 -14.64 18.86 -7.65
N LEU A 337 -13.45 18.47 -8.13
CA LEU A 337 -12.22 19.27 -8.06
C LEU A 337 -12.29 20.56 -8.90
N THR A 338 -13.13 20.59 -9.94
CA THR A 338 -13.29 21.78 -10.82
C THR A 338 -14.29 22.83 -10.32
N LYS A 339 -15.00 22.56 -9.21
CA LYS A 339 -15.93 23.50 -8.57
C LYS A 339 -15.18 24.40 -7.60
#